data_AF-A0A942P0Z6-F1
#
_entry.id   AF-A0A942P0Z6-F1
#
_cell.length_a   1.000
_cell.length_b   1.000
_cell.length_c   1.000
_cell.angle_alpha   90.00
_cell.angle_beta   90.00
_cell.angle_gamma   90.00
#
_symmetry.space_group_name_H-M   'P 1'
#
loop_
_entity.id
_entity.type
_entity.pdbx_description
1 polymer ?
#
loop_
_entity_poly.entity_id
_entity_poly.type
_entity_poly.pdbx_seq_one_letter_code
_entity_poly.pdbx_strand_id
1 'polypeptide(L)' 'MENKKLRCPLGVPGGILAALISLAGIIYYVVNFDLFSLLISIALLLVAMPFIRVTMMVHTANDRLDEIEKKLEKK' A
#
# COMPACT_ATOMS: atom_id res chain seq x y z
N MET A 1 -17.95 -15.84 -11.04
CA MET A 1 -17.01 -14.80 -10.57
C MET A 1 -15.74 -15.54 -10.16
N GLU A 2 -14.77 -15.58 -11.06
CA GLU A 2 -13.52 -16.34 -10.87
C GLU A 2 -12.72 -15.72 -9.71
N ASN A 3 -12.26 -16.56 -8.78
CA ASN A 3 -11.49 -16.16 -7.59
C ASN A 3 -10.19 -15.45 -8.02
N LYS A 4 -10.22 -14.12 -8.08
CA LYS A 4 -9.02 -13.32 -8.37
C LYS A 4 -8.07 -13.49 -7.19
N LYS A 5 -7.00 -14.29 -7.35
CA LYS A 5 -5.96 -14.46 -6.33
C LYS A 5 -5.37 -13.07 -6.02
N LEU A 6 -5.71 -12.49 -4.87
CA LEU A 6 -4.97 -11.35 -4.31
C LEU A 6 -3.56 -11.85 -3.95
N ARG A 7 -2.62 -11.82 -4.93
CA ARG A 7 -1.24 -12.26 -4.71
C ARG A 7 -0.43 -11.29 -3.83
N CYS A 8 -0.90 -10.05 -3.66
CA CYS A 8 -0.27 -9.06 -2.78
C CYS A 8 -1.26 -8.59 -1.71
N PRO A 9 -1.56 -9.42 -0.70
CA PRO A 9 -2.50 -9.10 0.36
C PRO A 9 -1.97 -8.03 1.33
N LEU A 10 -0.80 -7.43 1.09
CA LEU A 10 -0.14 -6.55 2.05
C LEU A 10 0.15 -5.13 1.55
N GLY A 11 0.17 -4.83 0.25
CA GLY A 11 0.61 -3.49 -0.16
C GLY A 11 -0.52 -2.44 -0.17
N VAL A 12 -1.71 -2.77 -0.66
CA VAL A 12 -2.88 -1.90 -0.52
C VAL A 12 -3.35 -1.82 0.95
N PRO A 13 -3.60 -2.94 1.65
CA PRO A 13 -3.98 -2.89 3.06
C PRO A 13 -2.84 -2.42 3.97
N GLY A 14 -1.57 -2.66 3.63
CA GLY A 14 -0.42 -2.11 4.38
C GLY A 14 -0.26 -0.61 4.20
N GLY A 15 -0.55 -0.07 3.01
CA GLY A 15 -0.62 1.37 2.80
C GLY A 15 -1.75 2.04 3.58
N ILE A 16 -2.91 1.37 3.69
CA ILE A 16 -4.03 1.83 4.52
C ILE A 16 -3.66 1.79 6.01
N LEU A 17 -3.01 0.72 6.48
CA LEU A 17 -2.51 0.63 7.85
C LEU A 17 -1.49 1.73 8.14
N ALA A 18 -0.54 1.96 7.23
CA ALA A 18 0.47 3.00 7.37
C ALA A 18 -0.15 4.40 7.46
N ALA A 19 -1.20 4.67 6.66
CA ALA A 19 -1.96 5.92 6.73
C ALA A 19 -2.67 6.09 8.09
N LEU A 20 -3.29 5.04 8.62
CA LEU A 20 -3.96 5.06 9.93
C LEU A 20 -2.97 5.27 11.08
N ILE A 21 -1.82 4.58 11.06
CA ILE A 21 -0.77 4.72 12.07
C ILE A 21 -0.16 6.12 12.03
N SER A 22 0.11 6.64 10.83
CA SER A 22 0.59 8.01 10.64
C SER A 22 -0.40 9.02 11.21
N LEU A 23 -1.70 8.87 10.94
CA LEU A 23 -2.72 9.81 11.40
C LEU A 23 -2.88 9.77 12.93
N ALA A 24 -2.83 8.59 13.54
CA ALA A 24 -2.81 8.44 14.99
C ALA A 24 -1.55 9.06 15.62
N GLY A 25 -0.38 8.86 15.01
CA GLY A 25 0.89 9.45 15.43
C GLY A 25 0.87 10.97 15.40
N ILE A 26 0.35 11.57 14.33
CA ILE A 26 0.21 13.03 14.22
C ILE A 26 -0.62 13.58 15.39
N ILE A 27 -1.79 12.99 15.67
CA ILE A 27 -2.67 13.45 16.77
C ILE A 27 -1.93 13.34 18.12
N TYR A 28 -1.26 12.22 18.37
CA TYR A 28 -0.54 12.00 19.62
C TYR A 28 0.62 12.99 19.81
N TYR A 29 1.44 13.23 18.79
CA TYR A 29 2.60 14.12 18.89
C TYR A 29 2.22 15.60 18.88
N VAL A 30 1.11 15.99 18.25
CA VAL A 30 0.54 17.35 18.37
C VAL A 30 0.19 17.64 19.83
N VAL A 31 -0.50 16.72 20.52
CA VAL A 31 -0.91 16.91 21.92
C VAL A 31 0.30 16.98 22.86
N ASN A 32 1.37 16.24 22.58
CA ASN A 32 2.59 16.22 23.38
C ASN A 32 3.62 17.30 23.01
N PHE A 33 3.34 18.19 22.03
CA PHE A 33 4.27 19.20 21.52
C PHE A 33 5.64 18.65 21.06
N ASP A 34 5.69 17.38 20.63
CA ASP A 34 6.90 16.76 20.11
C ASP A 34 7.03 16.99 18.60
N LEU A 35 7.67 18.10 18.25
CA LEU A 35 7.92 18.52 16.87
C LEU A 35 8.75 17.51 16.07
N PHE A 36 9.68 16.79 16.70
CA PHE A 36 10.57 15.85 15.99
C PHE A 36 9.80 14.61 15.56
N SER A 37 9.04 14.01 16.48
CA SER A 37 8.22 12.83 16.20
C SER A 37 7.04 13.14 15.26
N LEU A 38 6.54 14.37 15.29
CA LEU A 38 5.53 14.88 14.36
C LEU A 38 6.06 14.93 12.92
N LEU A 39 7.30 15.39 12.73
CA LEU A 39 7.96 15.41 11.42
C LEU A 39 8.10 13.99 10.83
N ILE A 40 8.45 13.02 11.67
CA ILE A 40 8.56 11.61 11.28
C ILE A 40 7.20 11.05 10.85
N SER A 41 6.13 11.39 11.57
CA SER A 41 4.77 10.93 11.24
C SER A 41 4.27 11.49 9.90
N ILE A 42 4.66 12.73 9.57
CA ILE A 42 4.37 13.35 8.26
C ILE A 42 5.19 12.69 7.15
N ALA A 43 6.49 12.43 7.38
CA ALA A 43 7.33 11.73 6.41
C ALA A 43 6.77 10.34 6.11
N LEU A 44 6.28 9.63 7.13
CA LEU A 44 5.66 8.31 6.98
C LEU A 44 4.36 8.37 6.15
N LEU A 45 3.54 9.41 6.33
CA LEU A 45 2.35 9.64 5.50
C LEU A 45 2.71 9.84 4.02
N LEU A 46 3.76 10.63 3.78
CA LEU A 46 4.18 11.01 2.43
C LEU A 46 4.76 9.81 1.67
N VAL A 47 5.41 8.87 2.37
CA VAL A 47 5.93 7.62 1.79
C VAL A 47 4.81 6.57 1.59
N ALA A 48 3.74 6.60 2.40
CA ALA A 48 2.64 5.65 2.24
C ALA A 48 1.92 5.77 0.88
N MET A 49 1.75 6.98 0.34
CA MET A 49 1.10 7.21 -0.96
C MET A 49 1.83 6.58 -2.17
N PRO A 50 3.14 6.81 -2.40
CA PRO A 50 3.87 6.17 -3.49
C PRO A 50 3.94 4.65 -3.27
N PHE A 51 3.99 4.17 -2.03
CA PHE A 51 3.98 2.73 -1.73
C PHE A 51 2.71 2.03 -2.24
N ILE A 52 1.54 2.68 -2.04
CA ILE A 52 0.26 2.20 -2.56
C ILE A 52 0.29 2.17 -4.10
N ARG A 53 0.79 3.23 -4.75
CA ARG A 53 0.87 3.28 -6.22
C ARG A 53 1.74 2.18 -6.81
N VAL A 54 2.94 1.97 -6.25
CA VAL A 54 3.86 0.93 -6.73
C VAL A 54 3.21 -0.45 -6.58
N THR A 55 2.57 -0.72 -5.44
CA THR A 55 1.87 -2.00 -5.23
C THR A 55 0.76 -2.21 -6.26
N MET A 56 -0.05 -1.18 -6.52
CA MET A 56 -1.15 -1.26 -7.49
C MET A 56 -0.64 -1.51 -8.91
N MET A 57 0.48 -0.89 -9.27
CA MET A 57 1.15 -1.06 -10.57
C MET A 57 1.70 -2.49 -10.73
N VAL A 58 2.32 -3.04 -9.69
CA VAL A 58 2.79 -4.44 -9.67
C VAL A 58 1.62 -5.41 -9.80
N HIS A 59 0.50 -5.14 -9.11
CA HIS A 59 -0.70 -5.96 -9.22
C HIS A 59 -1.25 -5.99 -10.65
N THR A 60 -1.31 -4.81 -11.29
CA THR A 60 -1.76 -4.67 -12.68
C THR A 60 -0.83 -5.40 -13.65
N ALA A 61 0.49 -5.32 -13.45
CA ALA A 61 1.46 -6.06 -14.27
C ALA A 61 1.30 -7.58 -14.11
N ASN A 62 1.04 -8.04 -12.90
CA ASN A 62 0.81 -9.46 -12.63
C ASN A 62 -0.50 -9.97 -13.23
N ASP A 63 -1.58 -9.19 -13.19
CA ASP A 63 -2.85 -9.53 -13.85
C ASP A 63 -2.65 -9.75 -15.36
N ARG A 64 -1.80 -8.95 -16.00
CA ARG A 64 -1.46 -9.10 -17.43
C ARG A 64 -0.64 -10.36 -17.70
N LEU A 65 0.29 -10.72 -16.82
CA LEU A 65 1.07 -11.95 -16.93
C LEU A 65 0.19 -13.20 -16.79
N ASP A 66 -0.74 -13.21 -15.83
CA ASP A 66 -1.67 -14.32 -15.58
C ASP A 66 -2.62 -14.53 -16.78
N GLU A 67 -3.06 -13.44 -17.43
CA GLU A 67 -3.80 -13.49 -18.70
C GLU A 67 -2.99 -14.12 -19.86
N ILE A 68 -1.68 -13.87 -19.91
CA ILE A 68 -0.78 -14.46 -20.91
C ILE A 68 -0.55 -15.94 -20.63
N GLU A 69 -0.34 -16.31 -19.36
CA GLU A 69 -0.14 -17.69 -18.91
C GLU A 69 -1.38 -18.56 -19.25
N LYS A 70 -2.60 -18.08 -18.97
CA LYS A 70 -3.85 -18.75 -19.34
C LYS A 70 -4.04 -18.94 -20.85
N LYS A 71 -3.51 -18.03 -21.67
CA LYS A 71 -3.57 -18.15 -23.14
C LYS A 71 -2.56 -19.18 -23.65
N LEU A 72 -1.43 -19.34 -22.96
CA LEU A 72 -0.42 -20.34 -23.29
C LEU A 72 -0.87 -21.75 -22.89
N GLU A 73 -1.48 -21.93 -21.71
CA GLU A 73 -2.00 -23.24 -21.26
C GLU A 73 -3.15 -23.79 -22.11
N LYS A 74 -3.90 -22.92 -22.79
CA LYS A 74 -5.00 -23.33 -23.67
C LYS A 74 -4.56 -23.75 -25.08
N LYS A 75 -3.27 -23.69 -25.40
CA LYS A 75 -2.71 -24.06 -26.69
C LYS A 75 -1.91 -25.35 -26.60
#